data_AF-Q8VWE1-F1
#
_entry.id   AF-Q8VWE1-F1
#
_cell.length_a   1.000
_cell.length_b   1.000
_cell.length_c   1.000
_cell.angle_alpha   90.00
_cell.angle_beta   90.00
_cell.angle_gamma   90.00
#
_symmetry.space_group_name_H-M   'P 1'
#
loop_
_entity.id
_entity.type
_entity.pdbx_description
1 polymer ?
#
loop_
_entity_poly.entity_id
_entity_poly.type
_entity_poly.pdbx_seq_one_letter_code
_entity_poly.pdbx_strand_id
1 'polypeptide(L)' 'MTQSKHLVKARDFAEQSAELLPEIDDPGVKAQTLALLAIAHAVLETGFDIDNVRSAIESNG' A
#
# COMPACT_ATOMS: atom_id res chain seq x y z
N MET A 1 -12.17 -2.04 14.84
CA MET A 1 -10.85 -2.32 15.45
C MET A 1 -9.89 -3.13 14.57
N THR A 2 -10.29 -3.67 13.42
CA THR A 2 -9.44 -4.49 12.52
C THR A 2 -8.64 -3.68 11.49
N GLN A 3 -9.17 -2.57 10.99
CA GLN A 3 -8.52 -1.73 9.96
C GLN A 3 -7.14 -1.18 10.35
N SER A 4 -6.99 -0.70 11.58
CA SER A 4 -5.72 -0.18 12.08
C SER A 4 -4.60 -1.24 12.03
N LYS A 5 -4.91 -2.52 12.28
CA LYS A 5 -3.92 -3.61 12.22
C LYS A 5 -3.48 -3.95 10.79
N HIS A 6 -4.36 -3.80 9.82
CA HIS A 6 -4.02 -4.05 8.41
C HIS A 6 -3.16 -2.94 7.83
N LEU A 7 -3.43 -1.68 8.18
CA LEU A 7 -2.61 -0.54 7.78
C LEU A 7 -1.21 -0.60 8.39
N VAL A 8 -1.09 -0.98 9.67
CA VAL A 8 0.21 -1.22 10.32
C VAL A 8 0.98 -2.31 9.57
N LYS A 9 0.36 -3.46 9.30
CA LYS A 9 1.02 -4.53 8.52
C LYS A 9 1.42 -4.10 7.12
N ALA A 10 0.58 -3.33 6.42
CA ALA A 10 0.88 -2.83 5.08
C ALA A 10 2.10 -1.90 5.10
N ARG A 11 2.21 -1.05 6.14
CA ARG A 11 3.37 -0.21 6.37
C ARG A 11 4.63 -1.04 6.67
N ASP A 12 4.54 -2.02 7.58
CA ASP A 12 5.67 -2.87 7.93
C ASP A 12 6.21 -3.63 6.70
N PHE A 13 5.31 -4.14 5.84
CA PHE A 13 5.70 -4.81 4.60
C PHE A 13 6.30 -3.85 3.56
N ALA A 14 5.80 -2.62 3.46
CA ALA A 14 6.38 -1.62 2.58
C ALA A 14 7.79 -1.22 3.02
N GLU A 15 8.01 -1.03 4.33
CA GLU A 15 9.33 -0.72 4.90
C GLU A 15 10.33 -1.87 4.63
N GLN A 16 9.96 -3.12 4.93
CA GLN A 16 10.81 -4.29 4.64
C GLN A 16 11.10 -4.45 3.14
N SER A 17 10.11 -4.21 2.28
CA SER A 17 10.30 -4.32 0.83
C SER A 17 11.23 -3.23 0.29
N ALA A 18 11.22 -2.04 0.89
CA ALA A 18 12.13 -0.96 0.55
C ALA A 18 13.58 -1.27 0.97
N GLU A 19 13.78 -1.91 2.13
CA GLU A 19 15.10 -2.36 2.60
C GLU A 19 15.71 -3.42 1.67
N LEU A 20 14.91 -4.35 1.18
CA LEU A 20 15.35 -5.44 0.29
C LEU A 20 15.47 -5.03 -1.18
N LEU A 21 14.92 -3.88 -1.58
CA LEU A 21 14.92 -3.40 -2.97
C LEU A 21 16.33 -3.32 -3.61
N PRO A 22 17.40 -2.90 -2.91
CA PRO A 22 18.76 -2.89 -3.46
C PRO A 22 19.28 -4.29 -3.79
N GLU A 23 18.78 -5.34 -3.13
CA GLU A 23 19.19 -6.74 -3.33
C GLU A 23 18.50 -7.41 -4.53
N ILE A 24 17.54 -6.73 -5.15
CA ILE A 24 16.85 -7.23 -6.34
C ILE A 24 17.69 -6.93 -7.59
N ASP A 25 18.32 -7.97 -8.12
CA ASP A 25 19.13 -7.93 -9.35
C ASP A 25 18.28 -8.02 -10.63
N ASP A 26 17.14 -8.72 -10.58
CA ASP A 26 16.26 -8.83 -11.75
C ASP A 26 15.52 -7.50 -11.99
N PRO A 27 15.70 -6.85 -13.15
CA PRO A 27 15.12 -5.53 -13.41
C PRO A 27 13.59 -5.56 -13.51
N GLY A 28 13.00 -6.67 -13.94
CA GLY A 28 11.55 -6.83 -14.02
C GLY A 28 10.92 -6.92 -12.64
N VAL A 29 11.49 -7.74 -11.76
CA VAL A 29 11.09 -7.86 -10.35
C VAL A 29 11.30 -6.52 -9.64
N LYS A 30 12.43 -5.85 -9.87
CA LYS A 30 12.71 -4.53 -9.26
C LYS A 30 11.69 -3.48 -9.65
N ALA A 31 11.31 -3.43 -10.93
CA ALA A 31 10.27 -2.52 -11.41
C ALA A 31 8.89 -2.82 -10.80
N GLN A 32 8.53 -4.10 -10.67
CA GLN A 32 7.29 -4.51 -10.01
C GLN A 32 7.27 -4.12 -8.52
N THR A 33 8.37 -4.37 -7.80
CA THR A 33 8.49 -3.99 -6.39
C THR A 33 8.36 -2.49 -6.20
N LEU A 34 9.01 -1.68 -7.05
CA LEU A 34 8.87 -0.22 -7.04
C LEU A 34 7.42 0.23 -7.28
N ALA A 35 6.71 -0.38 -8.23
CA ALA A 35 5.32 -0.07 -8.51
C ALA A 35 4.41 -0.38 -7.31
N LEU A 36 4.62 -1.52 -6.66
CA LEU A 36 3.86 -1.93 -5.47
C LEU A 36 4.14 -1.00 -4.28
N LEU A 37 5.40 -0.62 -4.07
CA LEU A 37 5.78 0.35 -3.04
C LEU A 37 5.12 1.71 -3.28
N ALA A 38 5.09 2.20 -4.52
CA ALA A 38 4.43 3.46 -4.86
C ALA A 38 2.92 3.41 -4.54
N ILE A 39 2.24 2.30 -4.86
CA ILE A 39 0.82 2.10 -4.50
C ILE A 39 0.64 2.07 -2.99
N ALA A 40 1.48 1.34 -2.25
CA ALA A 40 1.39 1.25 -0.80
C ALA A 40 1.57 2.63 -0.14
N HIS A 41 2.56 3.41 -0.58
CA HIS A 41 2.76 4.77 -0.10
C HIS A 41 1.57 5.68 -0.42
N ALA A 42 1.04 5.64 -1.66
CA ALA A 42 -0.12 6.43 -2.02
C ALA A 42 -1.34 6.11 -1.16
N VAL A 43 -1.59 4.82 -0.87
CA VAL A 43 -2.69 4.36 0.00
C VAL A 43 -2.50 4.83 1.45
N LEU A 44 -1.28 4.78 1.97
CA LEU A 44 -0.95 5.22 3.32
C LEU A 44 -0.99 6.76 3.46
N GLU A 45 -0.52 7.50 2.45
CA GLU A 45 -0.41 8.96 2.45
C GLU A 45 -1.77 9.65 2.21
N THR A 46 -2.58 9.11 1.30
CA THR A 46 -3.98 9.56 1.14
C THR A 46 -4.86 9.15 2.33
N GLY A 47 -4.30 8.42 3.29
CA GLY A 47 -4.97 7.95 4.48
C GLY A 47 -6.27 7.26 4.12
N PHE A 48 -6.22 6.35 3.13
CA PHE A 48 -7.36 5.69 2.47
C PHE A 48 -8.64 5.85 3.29
N ASP A 49 -9.35 6.95 3.04
CA ASP A 49 -10.52 7.27 3.82
C ASP A 49 -11.59 6.28 3.37
N ILE A 50 -11.64 5.15 4.06
CA ILE A 50 -12.61 4.10 3.82
C ILE A 50 -14.03 4.68 3.92
N ASP A 51 -14.21 5.83 4.59
CA ASP A 51 -15.47 6.54 4.64
C ASP A 51 -15.79 7.17 3.28
N ASN A 52 -14.80 7.68 2.52
CA ASN A 52 -15.03 8.13 1.14
C ASN A 52 -15.40 6.98 0.20
N VAL A 53 -14.77 5.81 0.33
CA VAL A 53 -15.12 4.63 -0.49
C VAL A 53 -16.47 4.06 -0.07
N ARG A 54 -16.76 3.99 1.24
CA ARG A 54 -18.06 3.58 1.77
C ARG A 54 -19.16 4.55 1.31
N SER A 55 -18.95 5.85 1.42
CA SER A 55 -19.88 6.87 0.94
C SER A 55 -20.08 6.79 -0.57
N ALA A 56 -19.04 6.51 -1.35
CA ALA A 56 -19.20 6.32 -2.80
C ALA A 56 -20.03 5.07 -3.15
N ILE A 57 -19.93 4.00 -2.35
CA ILE A 57 -20.74 2.78 -2.51
C ILE A 57 -22.19 3.02 -2.06
N GLU A 58 -22.40 3.68 -0.92
CA GLU A 58 -23.74 4.00 -0.38
C GLU A 58 -24.47 5.06 -1.22
N SER A 59 -23.75 5.97 -1.89
CA SER A 59 -24.34 7.03 -2.73
C SER A 59 -24.63 6.59 -4.17
N ASN A 60 -24.12 5.44 -4.60
CA ASN A 60 -24.38 4.83 -5.93
C ASN A 60 -25.13 3.49 -5.83
N GLY A 61 -25.66 3.15 -4.65
CA GLY A 61 -26.47 1.95 -4.38
C GLY A 61 -27.96 2.23 -4.38
#